data_AF-A0A2D6EZF6-F1
#
_entry.id   AF-A0A2D6EZF6-F1
#
_cell.length_a   1.000
_cell.length_b   1.000
_cell.length_c   1.000
_cell.angle_alpha   90.00
_cell.angle_beta   90.00
_cell.angle_gamma   90.00
#
_symmetry.space_group_name_H-M   'P 1'
#
loop_
_entity.id
_entity.type
_entity.pdbx_description
1 polymer ?
#
loop_
_entity_poly.entity_id
_entity_poly.type
_entity_poly.pdbx_seq_one_letter_code
_entity_poly.pdbx_strand_id
1 'polypeptide(L)'
;MLREMFSLRKEFMESLNISVPGSYPQIPLDLVKKDHQQVCRDVALRGVEEMFEALQHLKNWKPHRQTDILEFDKEEFLEEIVDAFNYFFSLVILVGFDEDDLYEAYIKKDKII
;
A
#
# COMPACT_ATOMS: atom_id res chain seq x y z
N MET A 1 -15.00 -1.78 8.23
CA MET A 1 -14.03 -0.77 7.74
C MET A 1 -12.71 -1.44 7.37
N LEU A 2 -11.75 -1.72 8.27
CA LEU A 2 -10.47 -2.36 7.87
C LEU A 2 -10.66 -3.74 7.21
N ARG A 3 -11.51 -4.60 7.79
CA ARG A 3 -11.92 -5.88 7.18
C ARG A 3 -12.45 -5.74 5.76
N GLU A 4 -13.23 -4.71 5.50
CA GLU A 4 -13.83 -4.46 4.18
C GLU A 4 -12.76 -4.05 3.17
N MET A 5 -11.82 -3.18 3.56
CA MET A 5 -10.68 -2.82 2.73
C MET A 5 -9.82 -4.04 2.37
N PHE A 6 -9.56 -4.93 3.33
CA PHE A 6 -8.85 -6.17 3.08
C PHE A 6 -9.63 -7.15 2.18
N SER A 7 -10.95 -7.27 2.36
CA SER A 7 -11.80 -8.10 1.49
C SER A 7 -11.72 -7.62 0.03
N LEU A 8 -11.94 -6.32 -0.20
CA LEU A 8 -11.86 -5.72 -1.53
C LEU A 8 -10.48 -5.93 -2.15
N ARG A 9 -9.42 -5.83 -1.35
CA ARG A 9 -8.06 -6.06 -1.85
C ARG A 9 -7.80 -7.52 -2.20
N LYS A 10 -8.26 -8.48 -1.38
CA LYS A 10 -8.17 -9.92 -1.66
C LYS A 10 -8.93 -10.24 -2.96
N GLU A 11 -10.16 -9.77 -3.09
CA GLU A 11 -10.98 -9.95 -4.29
C GLU A 11 -10.33 -9.37 -5.55
N PHE A 12 -9.71 -8.19 -5.44
CA PHE A 12 -8.95 -7.59 -6.54
C PHE A 12 -7.74 -8.46 -6.92
N MET A 13 -6.95 -8.91 -5.95
CA MET A 13 -5.75 -9.72 -6.21
C MET A 13 -6.11 -11.06 -6.86
N GLU A 14 -7.18 -11.71 -6.40
CA GLU A 14 -7.73 -12.93 -7.01
C GLU A 14 -8.19 -12.67 -8.45
N SER A 15 -8.97 -11.60 -8.65
CA SER A 15 -9.47 -11.21 -9.98
C SER A 15 -8.33 -10.89 -10.96
N LEU A 16 -7.26 -10.24 -10.48
CA LEU A 16 -6.09 -9.95 -11.30
C LEU A 16 -5.32 -11.22 -11.66
N ASN A 17 -5.21 -12.18 -10.74
CA ASN A 17 -4.56 -13.46 -11.03
C ASN A 17 -5.39 -14.35 -11.99
N ILE A 18 -6.71 -14.24 -11.97
CA ILE A 18 -7.59 -14.90 -12.95
C ILE A 18 -7.45 -14.27 -14.34
N SER A 19 -7.48 -12.94 -14.42
CA SER A 19 -7.41 -12.22 -15.70
C SER A 19 -6.01 -12.20 -16.31
N VAL A 20 -4.98 -12.17 -15.47
CA VAL A 20 -3.55 -12.22 -15.85
C VAL A 20 -2.88 -13.33 -15.03
N PRO A 21 -2.90 -14.58 -15.53
CA PRO A 21 -2.30 -15.72 -14.83
C PRO A 21 -0.83 -15.48 -14.48
N GLY A 22 -0.49 -15.61 -13.20
CA GLY A 22 0.87 -15.39 -12.69
C GLY A 22 1.18 -13.92 -12.36
N SER A 23 0.19 -13.03 -12.37
CA SER A 23 0.35 -11.64 -11.88
C SER A 23 0.66 -11.57 -10.39
N TYR A 24 0.19 -12.56 -9.62
CA TYR A 24 0.57 -12.77 -8.23
C TYR A 24 1.21 -14.14 -8.03
N PRO A 25 2.21 -14.24 -7.12
CA PRO A 25 2.74 -15.53 -6.69
C PRO A 25 1.72 -16.29 -5.86
N GLN A 26 2.03 -17.55 -5.53
CA GLN A 26 1.24 -18.31 -4.58
C GLN A 26 1.27 -17.63 -3.20
N ILE A 27 0.09 -17.48 -2.60
CA ILE A 27 -0.12 -16.88 -1.28
C ILE A 27 -0.37 -18.03 -0.26
N PRO A 28 0.21 -17.99 0.95
CA PRO A 28 1.19 -17.01 1.43
C PRO A 28 2.61 -17.27 0.89
N LEU A 29 3.41 -16.20 0.85
CA LEU A 29 4.82 -16.25 0.53
C LEU A 29 5.62 -16.86 1.70
N ASP A 30 6.44 -17.86 1.38
CA ASP A 30 7.52 -18.34 2.26
C ASP A 30 8.66 -17.30 2.38
N LEU A 31 8.69 -16.56 3.49
CA LEU A 31 9.69 -15.53 3.78
C LEU A 31 11.12 -16.07 4.03
N VAL A 32 11.32 -17.38 4.10
CA VAL A 32 12.68 -17.97 4.15
C VAL A 32 13.35 -17.91 2.76
N LYS A 33 12.56 -17.86 1.68
CA LYS A 33 13.08 -17.90 0.31
C LYS A 33 13.46 -16.51 -0.21
N LYS A 34 14.58 -16.45 -0.91
CA LYS A 34 15.15 -15.20 -1.47
C LYS A 34 14.24 -14.54 -2.50
N ASP A 35 13.69 -15.32 -3.42
CA ASP A 35 12.79 -14.85 -4.47
C ASP A 35 11.49 -14.28 -3.88
N HIS A 36 10.93 -14.91 -2.86
CA HIS A 36 9.76 -14.39 -2.15
C HIS A 36 10.04 -13.07 -1.42
N GLN A 37 11.22 -12.93 -0.80
CA GLN A 37 11.65 -11.66 -0.20
C GLN A 37 11.80 -10.55 -1.25
N GLN A 38 12.26 -10.87 -2.47
CA GLN A 38 12.32 -9.90 -3.57
C GLN A 38 10.92 -9.41 -3.94
N VAL A 39 9.94 -10.33 -4.07
CA VAL A 39 8.55 -9.93 -4.32
C VAL A 39 8.03 -8.99 -3.23
N CYS A 40 8.25 -9.32 -1.96
CA CYS A 40 7.83 -8.46 -0.84
C CYS A 40 8.45 -7.06 -0.95
N ARG A 41 9.75 -6.99 -1.24
CA ARG A 41 10.47 -5.73 -1.41
C ARG A 41 9.91 -4.92 -2.58
N ASP A 42 9.67 -5.55 -3.72
CA ASP A 42 9.22 -4.86 -4.92
C ASP A 42 7.78 -4.36 -4.78
N VAL A 43 6.88 -5.13 -4.14
CA VAL A 43 5.52 -4.70 -3.80
C VAL A 43 5.56 -3.51 -2.82
N ALA A 44 6.42 -3.56 -1.80
CA ALA A 44 6.58 -2.45 -0.87
C ALA A 44 7.07 -1.17 -1.56
N LEU A 45 8.02 -1.30 -2.50
CA LEU A 45 8.53 -0.14 -3.23
C LEU A 45 7.50 0.49 -4.16
N ARG A 46 6.64 -0.30 -4.80
CA ARG A 46 5.52 0.27 -5.59
C ARG A 46 4.61 1.14 -4.73
N GLY A 47 4.27 0.68 -3.52
CA GLY A 47 3.50 1.53 -2.59
C GLY A 47 4.23 2.82 -2.17
N VAL A 48 5.57 2.81 -2.14
CA VAL A 48 6.37 4.03 -1.92
C VAL A 48 6.39 4.93 -3.17
N GLU A 49 6.40 4.35 -4.37
CA GLU A 49 6.28 5.07 -5.64
C GLU A 49 4.96 5.83 -5.70
N GLU A 50 3.82 5.20 -5.39
CA GLU A 50 2.52 5.89 -5.33
C GLU A 50 2.51 7.03 -4.30
N MET A 51 3.19 6.86 -3.15
CA MET A 51 3.34 7.94 -2.19
C MET A 51 4.15 9.13 -2.77
N PHE A 52 5.13 8.88 -3.65
CA PHE A 52 5.79 9.96 -4.37
C PHE A 52 4.86 10.68 -5.34
N GLU A 53 3.91 9.97 -5.97
CA GLU A 53 2.86 10.56 -6.80
C GLU A 53 1.97 11.49 -5.97
N ALA A 54 1.48 11.04 -4.81
CA ALA A 54 0.77 11.87 -3.85
C ALA A 54 1.56 13.15 -3.47
N LEU A 55 2.85 13.01 -3.18
CA LEU A 55 3.70 14.16 -2.84
C LEU A 55 3.84 15.18 -3.97
N GLN A 56 3.62 14.79 -5.24
CA GLN A 56 3.62 15.73 -6.34
C GLN A 56 2.50 16.77 -6.19
N HIS A 57 1.39 16.47 -5.52
CA HIS A 57 0.28 17.41 -5.29
C HIS A 57 0.61 18.52 -4.29
N LEU A 58 1.65 18.35 -3.47
CA LEU A 58 2.05 19.32 -2.44
C LEU A 58 2.83 20.52 -3.03
N LYS A 59 2.30 21.23 -4.02
CA LYS A 59 3.06 22.17 -4.86
C LYS A 59 3.78 23.30 -4.11
N ASN A 60 3.35 23.64 -2.89
CA ASN A 60 3.96 24.66 -2.02
C ASN A 60 5.08 24.14 -1.11
N TRP A 61 5.48 22.87 -1.19
CA TRP A 61 6.47 22.26 -0.28
C TRP A 61 7.86 22.93 -0.29
N LYS A 62 8.24 23.59 -1.39
CA LYS A 62 9.57 24.20 -1.55
C LYS A 62 9.67 25.50 -0.74
N PRO A 63 10.58 25.60 0.25
CA PRO A 63 10.67 26.78 1.13
C PRO A 63 11.12 28.06 0.40
N HIS A 64 11.75 27.93 -0.76
CA HIS A 64 12.20 29.06 -1.58
C HIS A 64 11.16 29.52 -2.61
N ARG A 65 9.95 28.93 -2.61
CA ARG A 65 8.85 29.39 -3.44
C ARG A 65 8.37 30.77 -2.93
N GLN A 66 8.27 31.74 -3.82
CA GLN A 66 7.92 33.13 -3.46
C GLN A 66 6.41 33.42 -3.59
N THR A 67 5.66 32.54 -4.27
CA THR A 67 4.22 32.70 -4.53
C THR A 67 3.48 31.41 -4.20
N ASP A 68 2.33 31.52 -3.54
CA ASP A 68 1.51 30.36 -3.19
C ASP A 68 0.68 29.89 -4.37
N ILE A 69 0.58 28.57 -4.52
CA ILE A 69 -0.43 27.92 -5.36
C ILE A 69 -1.64 27.67 -4.46
N LEU A 70 -2.76 28.33 -4.78
CA LEU A 70 -4.00 28.26 -3.99
C LEU A 70 -4.89 27.06 -4.36
N GLU A 71 -4.64 26.46 -5.52
CA GLU A 71 -5.32 25.26 -5.97
C GLU A 71 -4.65 24.02 -5.39
N PHE A 72 -5.45 23.16 -4.76
CA PHE A 72 -5.00 21.87 -4.24
C PHE A 72 -6.06 20.84 -4.55
N ASP A 73 -5.66 19.84 -5.35
CA ASP A 73 -6.52 18.72 -5.67
C ASP A 73 -6.50 17.71 -4.52
N LYS A 74 -7.56 17.77 -3.70
CA LYS A 74 -7.72 16.90 -2.52
C LYS A 74 -8.11 15.48 -2.91
N GLU A 75 -8.83 15.33 -4.01
CA GLU A 75 -9.38 14.04 -4.44
C GLU A 75 -8.24 13.20 -5.00
N GLU A 76 -7.47 13.76 -5.95
CA GLU A 76 -6.32 13.08 -6.52
C GLU A 76 -5.26 12.75 -5.45
N PHE A 77 -4.96 13.69 -4.55
CA PHE A 77 -4.01 13.42 -3.46
C PHE A 77 -4.44 12.25 -2.57
N LEU A 78 -5.74 12.11 -2.30
CA LEU A 78 -6.25 10.99 -1.51
C LEU A 78 -6.25 9.69 -2.31
N GLU A 79 -6.55 9.74 -3.61
CA GLU A 79 -6.50 8.59 -4.51
C GLU A 79 -5.10 7.97 -4.55
N GLU A 80 -4.06 8.78 -4.73
CA GLU A 80 -2.66 8.32 -4.72
C GLU A 80 -2.25 7.69 -3.37
N ILE A 81 -2.77 8.23 -2.27
CA ILE A 81 -2.60 7.61 -0.95
C ILE A 81 -3.30 6.25 -0.91
N VAL A 82 -4.54 6.15 -1.41
CA VAL A 82 -5.27 4.88 -1.47
C VAL A 82 -4.50 3.85 -2.30
N ASP A 83 -3.87 4.25 -3.40
CA ASP A 83 -3.05 3.38 -4.24
C ASP A 83 -1.79 2.88 -3.50
N ALA A 84 -1.10 3.75 -2.77
CA ALA A 84 -0.03 3.34 -1.86
C ALA A 84 -0.51 2.30 -0.83
N PHE A 85 -1.67 2.54 -0.21
CA PHE A 85 -2.26 1.62 0.76
C PHE A 85 -2.68 0.29 0.14
N ASN A 86 -3.17 0.27 -1.11
CA ASN A 86 -3.47 -0.97 -1.84
C ASN A 86 -2.24 -1.87 -1.99
N TYR A 87 -1.07 -1.29 -2.27
CA TYR A 87 0.19 -2.03 -2.27
C TYR A 87 0.59 -2.52 -0.89
N PHE A 88 0.43 -1.70 0.15
CA PHE A 88 0.76 -2.13 1.53
C PHE A 88 -0.18 -3.23 2.04
N PHE A 89 -1.48 -3.17 1.75
CA PHE A 89 -2.41 -4.27 2.06
C PHE A 89 -2.06 -5.53 1.26
N SER A 90 -1.69 -5.38 -0.02
CA SER A 90 -1.21 -6.52 -0.81
C SER A 90 -0.01 -7.18 -0.15
N LEU A 91 0.95 -6.40 0.36
CA LEU A 91 2.11 -6.94 1.06
C LEU A 91 1.70 -7.73 2.30
N VAL A 92 0.82 -7.18 3.15
CA VAL A 92 0.31 -7.85 4.36
C VAL A 92 -0.36 -9.18 4.01
N ILE A 93 -1.22 -9.18 3.00
CA ILE A 93 -1.93 -10.38 2.51
C ILE A 93 -0.92 -11.40 1.92
N LEU A 94 0.04 -10.94 1.12
CA LEU A 94 1.04 -11.81 0.48
C LEU A 94 1.88 -12.57 1.50
N VAL A 95 2.19 -11.97 2.64
CA VAL A 95 2.96 -12.62 3.71
C VAL A 95 2.10 -13.43 4.68
N GLY A 96 0.79 -13.51 4.44
CA GLY A 96 -0.14 -14.37 5.16
C GLY A 96 -0.77 -13.75 6.41
N PHE A 97 -0.68 -12.43 6.59
CA PHE A 97 -1.40 -11.73 7.65
C PHE A 97 -2.77 -11.26 7.15
N ASP A 98 -3.72 -11.15 8.06
CA ASP A 98 -5.04 -10.60 7.80
C ASP A 98 -5.28 -9.23 8.46
N GLU A 99 -6.51 -8.73 8.37
CA GLU A 99 -6.90 -7.45 8.95
C GLU A 99 -6.80 -7.41 10.49
N ASP A 100 -7.03 -8.55 11.15
CA ASP A 100 -7.03 -8.66 12.60
C ASP A 100 -5.58 -8.67 13.09
N ASP A 101 -4.69 -9.40 12.41
CA ASP A 101 -3.23 -9.37 12.64
C ASP A 101 -2.68 -7.94 12.57
N LEU A 102 -3.00 -7.21 11.51
CA LEU A 102 -2.53 -5.83 11.31
C LEU A 102 -3.06 -4.90 12.40
N TYR A 103 -4.36 -4.99 12.70
CA TYR A 103 -5.00 -4.16 13.73
C TYR A 103 -4.40 -4.43 15.11
N GLU A 104 -4.26 -5.68 15.51
CA GLU A 104 -3.69 -6.06 16.80
C GLU A 104 -2.22 -5.62 16.92
N ALA A 105 -1.43 -5.78 15.86
CA ALA A 105 -0.04 -5.29 15.83
C ALA A 105 0.04 -3.77 16.01
N TYR A 106 -0.88 -3.02 15.38
CA TYR A 106 -0.98 -1.57 15.53
C TYR A 106 -1.30 -1.18 16.98
N ILE A 107 -2.34 -1.78 17.58
CA ILE A 107 -2.75 -1.51 18.97
C ILE A 107 -1.65 -1.90 19.96
N LYS A 108 -0.96 -3.02 19.73
CA LYS A 108 0.15 -3.46 20.58
C LYS A 108 1.30 -2.45 20.55
N LYS A 109 1.62 -1.89 19.39
CA LYS A 109 2.67 -0.88 19.24
C LYS A 109 2.35 0.41 19.99
N ASP A 110 1.11 0.87 19.91
CA ASP A 110 0.64 2.09 20.60
C ASP A 110 0.80 2.01 22.13
N LYS A 111 0.58 0.83 22.72
CA LYS A 111 0.72 0.59 24.16
C LYS A 111 2.15 0.63 24.70
N ILE A 112 3.16 0.66 23.82
CA ILE A 112 4.58 0.61 24.20
C ILE A 112 5.22 2.01 24.20
N ILE A 113 4.47 3.05 23.82
CA ILE A 113 4.94 4.44 23.71
C ILE A 113 4.51 5.26 24.93
#